data_AF-A0A6J7E579-F1
#
_entry.id   AF-A0A6J7E579-F1
#
_cell.length_a   1.000
_cell.length_b   1.000
_cell.length_c   1.000
_cell.angle_alpha   90.00
_cell.angle_beta   90.00
_cell.angle_gamma   90.00
#
_symmetry.space_group_name_H-M   'P 1'
#
loop_
_entity.id
_entity.type
_entity.pdbx_description
1 polymer ?
#
loop_
_entity_poly.entity_id
_entity_poly.type
_entity_poly.pdbx_seq_one_letter_code
_entity_poly.pdbx_strand_id
1 'polypeptide(L)' 'MFGSVTDKDVAQAVKSAIGIDVDRHRIKMAGHIKTLGRHSVKVTLLSNVVATVNIEVVPA' A
#
# COMPACT_ATOMS: atom_id res chain seq x y z
N MET A 1 13.91 -10.66 -6.36
CA MET A 1 13.64 -9.74 -7.48
C MET A 1 13.26 -8.40 -6.89
N PHE A 2 13.98 -7.31 -7.16
CA PHE A 2 13.56 -5.95 -6.75
C PHE A 2 12.47 -5.41 -7.70
N GLY A 3 11.49 -6.26 -7.96
CA GLY A 3 10.38 -6.00 -8.86
C GLY A 3 9.41 -5.07 -8.15
N SER A 4 9.39 -3.81 -8.60
CA SER A 4 8.26 -2.88 -8.50
C SER A 4 7.12 -3.34 -7.59
N VAL A 5 7.09 -2.85 -6.35
CA VAL A 5 5.95 -3.04 -5.46
C VAL A 5 4.73 -2.37 -6.08
N THR A 6 3.71 -3.17 -6.35
CA THR A 6 2.49 -2.76 -7.04
C THR A 6 1.33 -2.55 -6.08
N ASP A 7 0.26 -1.97 -6.59
CA ASP A 7 -0.97 -1.75 -5.83
C ASP A 7 -1.54 -3.05 -5.23
N LYS A 8 -1.35 -4.17 -5.94
CA LYS A 8 -1.75 -5.51 -5.47
C LYS A 8 -0.93 -5.94 -4.26
N ASP A 9 0.38 -5.74 -4.31
CA ASP A 9 1.28 -6.12 -3.22
C ASP A 9 0.98 -5.28 -1.97
N VAL A 10 0.69 -3.99 -2.16
CA VAL A 10 0.26 -3.10 -1.07
C VAL A 10 -1.06 -3.56 -0.46
N ALA A 11 -2.07 -3.87 -1.29
CA ALA A 11 -3.35 -4.37 -0.80
C ALA A 11 -3.20 -5.68 -0.03
N GLN A 12 -2.36 -6.60 -0.53
CA GLN A 12 -2.07 -7.86 0.13
C GLN A 12 -1.31 -7.67 1.45
N ALA A 13 -0.31 -6.78 1.50
CA ALA A 13 0.41 -6.47 2.72
C ALA A 13 -0.50 -5.87 3.80
N VAL A 14 -1.40 -4.94 3.40
CA VAL A 14 -2.41 -4.35 4.29
C VAL A 14 -3.37 -5.43 4.82
N LYS A 15 -3.83 -6.33 3.94
CA LYS A 15 -4.69 -7.44 4.32
C LYS A 15 -4.00 -8.40 5.29
N SER A 16 -2.72 -8.72 5.07
CA SER A 16 -1.94 -9.58 5.98
C SER A 16 -1.65 -8.91 7.32
N ALA A 17 -1.46 -7.59 7.36
CA ALA A 17 -1.11 -6.86 8.58
C ALA A 17 -2.33 -6.55 9.46
N ILE A 18 -3.47 -6.18 8.87
CA ILE A 18 -4.64 -5.66 9.60
C ILE A 18 -5.87 -6.56 9.43
N GLY A 19 -5.85 -7.50 8.47
CA GLY A 19 -7.00 -8.37 8.16
C GLY A 19 -8.11 -7.68 7.35
N ILE A 20 -7.89 -6.43 6.93
CA ILE A 20 -8.88 -5.64 6.17
C ILE A 20 -8.64 -5.82 4.67
N ASP A 21 -9.69 -6.15 3.93
CA ASP A 21 -9.65 -6.19 2.47
C ASP A 21 -9.85 -4.78 1.90
N VAL A 22 -8.81 -4.25 1.27
CA VAL A 22 -8.81 -2.92 0.67
C VAL A 22 -8.81 -3.06 -0.84
N ASP A 23 -9.79 -2.44 -1.48
CA ASP A 23 -9.83 -2.35 -2.94
C ASP A 23 -8.65 -1.51 -3.46
N ARG A 24 -7.81 -2.12 -4.28
CA ARG A 24 -6.65 -1.49 -4.94
C ARG A 24 -6.99 -0.19 -5.67
N HIS A 25 -8.20 -0.03 -6.21
CA HIS A 25 -8.62 1.20 -6.89
C HIS A 25 -8.81 2.38 -5.93
N ARG A 26 -9.02 2.10 -4.64
CA ARG A 26 -9.13 3.10 -3.58
C ARG A 26 -7.79 3.47 -2.97
N ILE A 27 -6.72 2.78 -3.37
CA ILE A 27 -5.38 3.05 -2.88
C ILE A 27 -4.74 4.10 -3.79
N LYS A 28 -4.54 5.29 -3.25
CA LYS A 28 -3.81 6.36 -3.92
C LYS A 28 -2.35 6.30 -3.52
N MET A 29 -1.53 5.79 -4.42
CA MET A 29 -0.08 5.88 -4.40
C MET A 29 0.39 6.68 -5.61
N ALA A 30 1.48 7.43 -5.46
CA ALA A 30 2.02 8.31 -6.51
C ALA A 30 2.55 7.54 -7.74
N GLY A 31 2.64 6.21 -7.62
CA GLY A 31 3.06 5.28 -8.65
C GLY A 31 3.55 3.99 -8.02
N HIS A 32 4.12 3.12 -8.84
CA HIS A 32 4.77 1.90 -8.39
C HIS A 32 5.98 2.21 -7.50
N ILE A 33 6.09 1.51 -6.38
CA ILE A 33 7.22 1.68 -5.46
C ILE A 33 8.37 0.81 -5.95
N LYS A 34 9.39 1.46 -6.52
CA LYS A 34 10.63 0.79 -7.01
C LYS A 34 11.84 1.06 -6.12
N THR A 35 11.63 1.73 -4.99
CA THR A 35 12.69 2.14 -4.07
C THR A 35 12.48 1.51 -2.70
N LEU A 36 13.59 1.15 -2.07
CA LEU A 36 13.62 0.72 -0.68
C LEU A 36 13.39 1.92 0.23
N GLY A 37 12.79 1.69 1.40
CA GLY A 37 12.50 2.73 2.39
C GLY A 37 11.01 2.89 2.67
N ARG A 38 10.69 4.01 3.34
CA ARG A 38 9.33 4.28 3.84
C ARG A 38 8.51 5.04 2.81
N HIS A 39 7.31 4.56 2.58
CA HIS A 39 6.33 5.13 1.66
C HIS A 39 5.00 5.29 2.35
N SER A 40 4.45 6.50 2.32
CA SER A 40 3.10 6.76 2.83
C SER A 40 2.08 6.61 1.71
N VAL A 41 1.14 5.69 1.90
CA VAL A 41 0.09 5.38 0.95
C VAL A 41 -1.26 5.77 1.55
N LYS A 42 -2.08 6.49 0.78
CA LYS A 42 -3.42 6.89 1.24
C LYS A 42 -4.45 5.90 0.73
N VAL A 43 -5.22 5.34 1.65
CA VAL A 43 -6.31 4.39 1.38
C VAL A 43 -7.63 5.07 1.69
N THR A 44 -8.49 5.21 0.69
CA THR A 44 -9.86 5.67 0.91
C THR A 44 -10.75 4.48 1.27
N LEU A 45 -11.21 4.39 2.51
CA LEU A 45 -12.08 3.30 2.96
C LEU A 45 -13.53 3.56 2.55
N LEU A 46 -14.06 4.75 2.85
CA LEU A 46 -15.46 5.18 2.62
C LEU A 46 -15.52 6.69 2.31
N SER A 47 -16.70 7.20 1.97
CA SER A 47 -16.91 8.55 1.40
C SER A 47 -16.24 9.71 2.15
N ASN A 48 -15.92 9.56 3.44
CA ASN A 48 -15.19 10.55 4.23
C ASN A 48 -14.04 9.98 5.07
N VAL A 49 -13.63 8.73 4.85
CA VAL A 49 -12.56 8.08 5.64
C VAL A 49 -11.35 7.81 4.77
N VAL A 50 -10.30 8.60 4.99
CA VAL A 50 -8.98 8.40 4.37
C VAL A 50 -8.01 7.93 5.44
N ALA A 51 -7.56 6.68 5.32
CA ALA A 51 -6.49 6.14 6.14
C ALA A 51 -5.14 6.43 5.48
N THR A 52 -4.13 6.77 6.29
CA THR A 52 -2.74 6.85 5.82
C THR A 52 -2.00 5.63 6.33
N VAL A 53 -1.51 4.81 5.41
CA VAL A 53 -0.74 3.59 5.70
C VAL A 53 0.72 3.86 5.40
N ASN A 54 1.59 3.67 6.38
CA ASN A 54 3.03 3.74 6.18
C ASN A 54 3.55 2.34 5.88
N ILE A 55 4.20 2.19 4.74
CA ILE A 55 4.76 0.94 4.25
C ILE A 55 6.27 1.09 4.24
N GLU A 56 6.98 0.16 4.85
CA GLU A 56 8.43 0.11 4.82
C GLU A 56 8.87 -1.04 3.92
N VAL A 57 9.55 -0.71 2.82
CA VAL A 57 10.10 -1.68 1.90
C VAL A 57 11.53 -1.99 2.34
N VAL A 58 11.72 -3.17 2.91
CA VAL A 58 13.03 -3.70 3.35
C VAL A 58 13.60 -4.67 2.31
N PRO A 59 14.93 -4.70 2.11
CA PRO A 59 15.56 -5.77 1.35
C PRO A 59 15.34 -7.12 2.07
N ALA A 60 15.13 -8.18 1.29
CA ALA A 60 14.99 -9.55 1.78
C ALA A 60 16.33 -10.10 2.28
#